data_AF-A0A0M8XVM8-F1
#
_entry.id   AF-A0A0M8XVM8-F1
#
_cell.length_a   1.000
_cell.length_b   1.000
_cell.length_c   1.000
_cell.angle_alpha   90.00
_cell.angle_beta   90.00
_cell.angle_gamma   90.00
#
_symmetry.space_group_name_H-M   'P 1'
#
loop_
_entity.id
_entity.type
_entity.pdbx_description
1 polymer ?
#
loop_
_entity_poly.entity_id
_entity_poly.type
_entity_poly.pdbx_seq_one_letter_code
_entity_poly.pdbx_strand_id
1 'polypeptide(L)'
;MSGVELEPEAAGAELVGINAEGRIAADAWRGHRAAIDAGEAGIGAGPLADAFRSVYVPAPVKQDADRALAAVPVIVKAGQDGVADYVAADQRAAAGFPR
;
A
#
# COMPACT_ATOMS: atom_id res chain seq x y z
N MET A 1 22.41 -11.82 -26.43
CA MET A 1 21.98 -10.94 -25.33
C MET A 1 21.12 -11.78 -24.41
N SER A 2 21.56 -12.03 -23.18
CA SER A 2 20.71 -12.59 -22.13
C SER A 2 19.83 -11.43 -21.67
N GLY A 3 18.65 -11.32 -22.27
CA GLY A 3 17.61 -10.42 -21.76
C GLY A 3 17.08 -11.02 -20.46
N VAL A 4 16.88 -10.19 -19.44
CA VAL A 4 16.07 -10.59 -18.28
C VAL A 4 14.66 -10.83 -18.83
N GLU A 5 14.30 -12.10 -18.97
CA GLU A 5 12.95 -12.48 -19.34
C GLU A 5 12.08 -12.26 -18.10
N LEU A 6 11.13 -11.33 -18.18
CA LEU A 6 10.14 -11.17 -17.14
C LEU A 6 9.30 -12.45 -17.10
N GLU A 7 9.17 -13.09 -15.93
CA GLU A 7 8.21 -14.16 -15.68
C GLU A 7 6.85 -13.53 -15.31
N PRO A 8 5.92 -13.32 -16.26
CA PRO A 8 4.76 -12.45 -16.03
C PRO A 8 3.77 -13.06 -15.04
N GLU A 9 3.71 -14.40 -14.99
CA GLU A 9 2.87 -15.14 -14.06
C GLU A 9 3.38 -15.00 -12.61
N ALA A 10 4.69 -15.13 -12.40
CA ALA A 10 5.31 -14.96 -11.08
C ALA A 10 5.13 -13.51 -10.59
N ALA A 11 5.43 -12.52 -11.44
CA ALA A 11 5.23 -11.11 -11.12
C ALA A 11 3.75 -10.78 -10.80
N GLY A 12 2.82 -11.34 -11.57
CA GLY A 12 1.38 -11.20 -11.31
C GLY A 12 0.95 -11.78 -9.96
N ALA A 13 1.47 -12.97 -9.61
CA ALA A 13 1.18 -13.62 -8.33
C ALA A 13 1.73 -12.82 -7.14
N GLU A 14 2.95 -12.30 -7.24
CA GLU A 14 3.55 -11.45 -6.21
C GLU A 14 2.73 -10.17 -5.97
N LEU A 15 2.26 -9.52 -7.04
CA LEU A 15 1.41 -8.32 -6.94
C LEU A 15 0.06 -8.61 -6.26
N VAL A 16 -0.52 -9.79 -6.49
CA VAL A 16 -1.72 -10.24 -5.75
C VAL A 16 -1.41 -10.42 -4.26
N GLY A 17 -0.25 -11.01 -3.94
CA GLY A 17 0.23 -11.17 -2.56
C GLY A 17 0.40 -9.83 -1.84
N ILE A 18 1.09 -8.87 -2.47
CA ILE A 18 1.27 -7.51 -1.94
C ILE A 18 -0.08 -6.84 -1.65
N ASN A 19 -1.07 -7.01 -2.53
CA ASN A 19 -2.39 -6.43 -2.30
C ASN A 19 -3.11 -7.06 -1.10
N ALA A 20 -2.97 -8.38 -0.93
CA ALA A 20 -3.55 -9.09 0.21
C ALA A 20 -2.91 -8.62 1.53
N GLU A 21 -1.58 -8.55 1.58
CA GLU A 21 -0.83 -8.04 2.73
C GLU A 21 -1.17 -6.57 3.04
N GLY A 22 -1.27 -5.73 2.00
CA GLY A 22 -1.70 -4.33 2.13
C GLY A 22 -3.09 -4.19 2.74
N ARG A 23 -4.04 -5.05 2.37
CA ARG A 23 -5.38 -5.09 2.98
C ARG A 23 -5.33 -5.52 4.45
N ILE A 24 -4.55 -6.55 4.77
CA ILE A 24 -4.35 -7.00 6.16
C ILE A 24 -3.77 -5.87 7.01
N ALA A 25 -2.74 -5.18 6.51
CA ALA A 25 -2.13 -4.04 7.18
C ALA A 25 -3.12 -2.87 7.36
N ALA A 26 -3.94 -2.58 6.33
CA ALA A 26 -4.97 -1.55 6.40
C ALA A 26 -6.04 -1.87 7.45
N ASP A 27 -6.45 -3.12 7.54
CA ASP A 27 -7.44 -3.57 8.52
C ASP A 27 -6.89 -3.49 9.95
N ALA A 28 -5.66 -3.94 10.16
CA ALA A 28 -4.97 -3.83 11.44
C ALA A 28 -4.80 -2.37 11.87
N TRP A 29 -4.38 -1.50 10.94
CA TRP A 29 -4.24 -0.06 11.20
C TRP A 29 -5.57 0.58 11.61
N ARG A 30 -6.70 0.25 10.95
CA ARG A 30 -8.01 0.79 11.36
C ARG A 30 -8.37 0.40 12.80
N GLY A 31 -8.07 -0.83 13.20
CA GLY A 31 -8.26 -1.27 14.59
C GLY A 31 -7.40 -0.49 15.59
N HIS A 32 -6.10 -0.35 15.30
CA HIS A 32 -5.18 0.41 16.16
C HIS A 32 -5.52 1.90 16.21
N ARG A 33 -5.92 2.50 15.08
CA ARG A 33 -6.35 3.88 15.01
C ARG A 33 -7.57 4.14 15.90
N ALA A 34 -8.56 3.25 15.86
CA ALA A 34 -9.72 3.36 16.74
C ALA A 34 -9.32 3.27 18.23
N ALA A 35 -8.37 2.40 18.57
CA ALA A 35 -7.85 2.31 19.94
C ALA A 35 -7.09 3.58 20.37
N ILE A 36 -6.31 4.18 19.47
CA ILE A 36 -5.64 5.47 19.70
C ILE A 36 -6.69 6.56 19.95
N ASP A 37 -7.69 6.68 19.06
CA ASP A 37 -8.74 7.69 19.18
C ASP A 37 -9.54 7.53 20.49
N ALA A 38 -9.78 6.29 20.94
CA ALA A 38 -10.39 6.02 22.25
C ALA A 38 -9.50 6.44 23.42
N GLY A 39 -8.19 6.20 23.34
CA GLY A 39 -7.22 6.66 24.34
C GLY A 39 -7.12 8.19 24.40
N GLU A 40 -7.16 8.84 23.24
CA GLU A 40 -7.18 10.31 23.09
C GLU A 40 -8.43 10.92 23.74
N ALA A 41 -9.60 10.31 23.53
CA ALA A 41 -10.84 10.74 24.16
C ALA A 41 -10.80 10.61 25.70
N GLY A 42 -9.98 9.70 26.23
CA GLY A 42 -9.74 9.51 27.66
C GLY A 42 -8.78 10.54 28.28
N ILE A 43 -8.13 11.39 27.49
CA ILE A 43 -7.27 12.45 28.03
C ILE A 43 -8.18 13.44 28.76
N GLY A 44 -7.97 13.56 30.08
CA GLY A 44 -8.75 14.44 30.94
C GLY A 44 -8.53 15.94 30.68
N ALA A 45 -8.87 16.75 31.66
CA ALA A 45 -8.74 18.20 31.62
C ALA A 45 -7.75 18.72 32.69
N GLY A 46 -7.32 19.98 32.54
CA GLY A 46 -6.47 20.68 33.50
C GLY A 46 -5.00 20.76 33.06
N PRO A 47 -4.14 21.39 33.89
CA PRO A 47 -2.80 21.82 33.47
C PRO A 47 -1.90 20.69 32.95
N LEU A 48 -2.00 19.48 33.52
CA LEU A 48 -1.23 18.33 33.06
C LEU A 48 -1.71 17.83 31.67
N ALA A 49 -3.02 17.82 31.45
CA ALA A 49 -3.59 17.41 30.18
C ALA A 49 -3.29 18.44 29.07
N ASP A 50 -3.26 19.73 29.41
CA ASP A 50 -2.87 20.81 28.50
C ASP A 50 -1.38 20.70 28.15
N ALA A 51 -0.52 20.45 29.14
CA ALA A 51 0.91 20.20 28.91
C ALA A 51 1.13 18.98 28.01
N PHE A 52 0.41 17.88 28.22
CA PHE A 52 0.47 16.70 27.35
C PHE A 52 0.04 17.02 25.91
N ARG A 53 -1.11 17.68 25.73
CA ARG A 53 -1.62 18.06 24.40
C ARG A 53 -0.70 19.03 23.66
N SER A 54 0.12 19.81 24.36
CA SER A 54 1.08 20.71 23.73
C SER A 54 2.23 19.99 23.02
N VAL A 55 2.53 18.75 23.40
CA VAL A 55 3.62 17.94 22.81
C VAL A 55 3.12 16.71 22.06
N TYR A 56 1.91 16.24 22.34
CA TYR A 56 1.31 15.09 21.67
C TYR A 56 0.62 15.50 20.37
N VAL A 57 1.27 15.24 19.24
CA VAL A 57 0.79 15.63 17.89
C VAL A 57 0.53 14.39 17.02
N PRO A 58 -0.58 13.65 17.24
CA PRO A 58 -0.82 12.36 16.60
C PRO A 58 -1.35 12.46 15.17
N ALA A 59 -1.97 13.60 14.81
CA ALA A 59 -2.67 13.74 13.53
C ALA A 59 -1.78 13.50 12.29
N PRO A 60 -0.54 14.02 12.21
CA PRO A 60 0.34 13.78 11.06
C PRO A 60 0.64 12.28 10.86
N VAL A 61 0.99 11.58 11.94
CA VAL A 61 1.30 10.14 11.88
C VAL A 61 0.08 9.34 11.45
N LYS A 62 -1.12 9.66 11.97
CA LYS A 62 -2.35 8.98 11.58
C LYS A 62 -2.65 9.18 10.08
N GLN A 63 -2.54 10.42 9.60
CA GLN A 63 -2.78 10.77 8.20
C GLN A 63 -1.76 10.13 7.25
N ASP A 64 -0.49 10.07 7.64
CA ASP A 64 0.56 9.47 6.81
C ASP A 64 0.39 7.96 6.71
N ALA A 65 0.02 7.28 7.81
CA ALA A 65 -0.34 5.87 7.79
C ALA A 65 -1.57 5.59 6.90
N ASP A 66 -2.63 6.39 7.02
CA ASP A 66 -3.80 6.28 6.15
C ASP A 66 -3.43 6.44 4.68
N ARG A 67 -2.60 7.45 4.35
CA ARG A 67 -2.17 7.73 2.98
C ARG A 67 -1.33 6.59 2.42
N ALA A 68 -0.37 6.09 3.18
CA ALA A 68 0.51 5.01 2.75
C ALA A 68 -0.29 3.73 2.43
N LEU A 69 -1.22 3.36 3.32
CA LEU A 69 -2.04 2.16 3.15
C LEU A 69 -3.06 2.31 2.01
N ALA A 70 -3.64 3.50 1.83
CA ALA A 70 -4.53 3.78 0.71
C ALA A 70 -3.84 3.76 -0.66
N ALA A 71 -2.51 3.95 -0.71
CA ALA A 71 -1.74 3.94 -1.95
C ALA A 71 -1.43 2.51 -2.46
N VAL A 72 -1.45 1.49 -1.59
CA VAL A 72 -1.05 0.12 -1.96
C VAL A 72 -1.86 -0.44 -3.13
N PRO A 73 -3.20 -0.36 -3.18
CA PRO A 73 -3.97 -0.88 -4.31
C PRO A 73 -3.65 -0.19 -5.64
N VAL A 74 -3.30 1.11 -5.60
CA VAL A 74 -2.93 1.88 -6.79
C VAL A 74 -1.59 1.40 -7.33
N ILE A 75 -0.61 1.19 -6.45
CA ILE A 75 0.72 0.67 -6.81
C ILE A 75 0.60 -0.74 -7.40
N VAL A 76 -0.18 -1.62 -6.76
CA VAL A 76 -0.43 -2.98 -7.26
C VAL A 76 -1.06 -2.93 -8.64
N LYS A 77 -2.11 -2.12 -8.82
CA LYS A 77 -2.78 -2.00 -10.11
C LYS A 77 -1.81 -1.53 -11.20
N ALA A 78 -1.00 -0.50 -10.91
CA ALA A 78 -0.01 -0.02 -11.87
C ALA A 78 1.00 -1.12 -12.26
N GLY A 79 1.42 -1.95 -11.31
CA GLY A 79 2.27 -3.11 -11.59
C GLY A 79 1.56 -4.15 -12.47
N GLN A 80 0.30 -4.47 -12.18
CA GLN A 80 -0.49 -5.43 -12.97
C GLN A 80 -0.71 -4.94 -14.41
N ASP A 81 -1.01 -3.65 -14.58
CA ASP A 81 -1.14 -3.04 -15.90
C ASP A 81 0.20 -3.14 -16.67
N GLY A 82 1.33 -2.89 -16.00
CA GLY A 82 2.66 -3.04 -16.61
C GLY A 82 3.00 -4.48 -17.04
N VAL A 83 2.61 -5.48 -16.25
CA VAL A 83 2.76 -6.90 -16.61
C VAL A 83 1.91 -7.23 -17.85
N ALA A 84 0.66 -6.75 -17.89
CA ALA A 84 -0.21 -6.96 -19.05
C ALA A 84 0.35 -6.30 -20.32
N ASP A 85 0.88 -5.08 -20.20
CA ASP A 85 1.51 -4.37 -21.30
C ASP A 85 2.75 -5.10 -21.84
N TYR A 86 3.57 -5.66 -20.94
CA TYR A 86 4.72 -6.48 -21.31
C TYR A 86 4.29 -7.70 -22.14
N VAL A 87 3.32 -8.47 -21.65
CA VAL A 87 2.80 -9.67 -22.36
C VAL A 87 2.23 -9.29 -23.73
N ALA A 88 1.48 -8.20 -23.81
CA ALA A 88 0.94 -7.71 -25.08
C ALA A 88 2.04 -7.24 -26.04
N ALA A 89 3.13 -6.65 -25.54
CA ALA A 89 4.27 -6.27 -26.36
C ALA A 89 5.02 -7.49 -26.90
N ASP A 90 5.26 -8.49 -26.06
CA ASP A 90 5.93 -9.74 -26.44
C ASP A 90 5.16 -10.50 -27.54
N GLN A 91 3.84 -10.66 -27.37
CA GLN A 91 2.97 -11.30 -28.37
C GLN A 91 2.98 -10.56 -29.72
N ARG A 92 2.96 -9.23 -29.70
CA ARG A 92 3.05 -8.39 -30.91
C ARG A 92 4.40 -8.54 -31.60
N ALA A 93 5.50 -8.57 -30.84
CA ALA A 93 6.83 -8.76 -31.38
C ALA A 93 6.97 -10.14 -32.03
N ALA A 94 6.53 -11.21 -31.34
CA ALA A 94 6.56 -12.57 -31.85
C ALA A 94 5.77 -12.73 -33.17
N ALA A 95 4.62 -12.07 -33.30
CA ALA A 95 3.83 -12.08 -34.54
C ALA A 95 4.54 -11.40 -35.73
N GLY A 96 5.49 -10.50 -35.47
CA GLY A 96 6.29 -9.82 -36.49
C GLY A 96 7.45 -10.65 -37.06
N PHE A 97 7.76 -11.80 -36.46
CA PHE A 97 8.77 -12.74 -36.93
C PHE A 97 8.12 -14.06 -37.36
N PRO A 98 7.56 -14.14 -38.58
CA PRO A 98 7.02 -15.39 -39.11
C PRO A 98 8.14 -16.43 -39.22
N ARG A 99 7.85 -17.66 -38.76
CA ARG A 99 8.73 -18.83 -38.89
C ARG A 99 8.87 -19.26 -40.34
#